data_AF-A0A7C1YB99-F1
#
_entry.id   AF-A0A7C1YB99-F1
#
_cell.length_a   1.000
_cell.length_b   1.000
_cell.length_c   1.000
_cell.angle_alpha   90.00
_cell.angle_beta   90.00
_cell.angle_gamma   90.00
#
_symmetry.space_group_name_H-M   'P 1'
#
loop_
_entity.id
_entity.type
_entity.pdbx_description
1 polymer ?
#
loop_
_entity_poly.entity_id
_entity_poly.type
_entity_poly.pdbx_seq_one_letter_code
_entity_poly.pdbx_strand_id
1 'polypeptide(L)' 'MDTLSDVLALMRLKSCVYFQREFAAPWGMEMPDGPCAQFHMVARGRCRLRFNGATIELAGGDVVMFPGGKGH' A
#
# COMPACT_ATOMS: atom_id res chain seq x y z
N MET A 1 -2.33 19.46 -9.17
CA MET A 1 -3.50 18.56 -9.18
C MET A 1 -2.95 17.17 -8.95
N ASP A 2 -3.29 16.56 -7.81
CA ASP A 2 -2.78 15.24 -7.43
C ASP A 2 -3.75 14.17 -7.93
N THR A 3 -3.34 13.47 -8.99
CA THR A 3 -4.13 12.42 -9.65
C THR A 3 -4.51 11.29 -8.70
N LEU A 4 -3.72 11.04 -7.66
CA LEU A 4 -4.06 10.04 -6.64
C LEU A 4 -5.27 10.51 -5.82
N SER A 5 -5.28 11.78 -5.42
CA SER A 5 -6.40 12.36 -4.66
C SER A 5 -7.72 12.26 -5.44
N ASP A 6 -7.71 12.46 -6.76
CA ASP A 6 -8.91 12.35 -7.60
C ASP A 6 -9.43 10.90 -7.69
N VAL A 7 -8.52 9.92 -7.84
CA VAL A 7 -8.87 8.49 -7.85
C VAL A 7 -9.46 8.07 -6.50
N LEU A 8 -8.87 8.51 -5.39
CA LEU A 8 -9.37 8.21 -4.05
C LEU A 8 -10.75 8.85 -3.79
N ALA A 9 -10.99 10.06 -4.30
CA ALA A 9 -12.28 10.74 -4.21
C ALA A 9 -13.39 9.97 -4.97
N LEU A 10 -13.08 9.45 -6.16
CA LEU A 10 -14.01 8.62 -6.95
C LEU A 10 -14.40 7.32 -6.23
N MET A 11 -13.49 6.75 -5.43
CA MET A 11 -13.74 5.52 -4.68
C MET A 11 -14.59 5.73 -3.39
N ARG A 12 -14.98 6.97 -3.05
CA ARG A 12 -15.76 7.32 -1.84
C ARG A 12 -15.12 6.81 -0.53
N LEU A 13 -13.79 6.81 -0.46
CA LEU A 13 -13.03 6.38 0.71
C LEU A 13 -13.32 7.33 1.90
N LYS A 14 -13.97 6.85 2.96
CA LYS A 14 -14.40 7.70 4.10
C LYS A 14 -13.33 7.90 5.19
N SER A 15 -12.30 7.06 5.23
CA SER A 15 -11.23 7.14 6.21
C SER A 15 -9.96 6.57 5.57
N CYS A 16 -8.88 7.37 5.55
CA CYS A 16 -7.56 6.91 5.19
C CYS A 16 -6.64 7.24 6.36
N VAL A 17 -6.05 6.22 6.99
CA VAL A 17 -4.85 6.44 7.78
C VAL A 17 -3.72 6.64 6.79
N TYR A 18 -3.38 7.90 6.53
CA TYR A 18 -2.29 8.24 5.63
C TYR A 18 -0.95 8.01 6.32
N PHE A 19 -0.14 7.11 5.76
CA PHE A 19 1.19 6.81 6.27
C PHE A 19 2.19 6.96 5.13
N GLN A 20 2.95 8.05 5.14
CA GLN A 20 4.09 8.24 4.26
C GLN A 20 5.37 7.95 5.05
N ARG A 21 6.15 6.98 4.58
CA ARG A 21 7.43 6.61 5.20
C ARG A 21 8.49 6.47 4.14
N GLU A 22 9.67 6.99 4.45
CA GLU A 22 10.89 6.75 3.68
C GLU A 22 11.70 5.69 4.42
N PHE A 23 12.05 4.62 3.72
CA PHE A 23 12.84 3.52 4.28
C PHE A 23 14.18 3.43 3.58
N ALA A 24 15.25 3.20 4.34
CA ALA A 24 16.58 2.88 3.83
C ALA A 24 16.85 1.39 4.00
N ALA A 25 17.48 0.75 3.00
CA ALA A 25 17.79 -0.66 3.08
C ALA A 25 18.83 -0.96 4.18
N PRO A 26 18.75 -2.12 4.87
CA PRO A 26 17.67 -3.11 4.79
C PRO A 26 16.47 -2.71 5.67
N TRP A 27 15.25 -2.92 5.17
CA TRP A 27 14.03 -2.69 5.92
C TRP A 27 12.98 -3.74 5.58
N GLY A 28 12.01 -3.90 6.46
CA GLY A 28 10.81 -4.71 6.26
C GLY A 28 9.68 -4.17 7.13
N MET A 29 8.45 -4.47 6.74
CA MET A 29 7.26 -4.13 7.49
C MET A 29 6.30 -5.31 7.37
N GLU A 30 5.67 -5.68 8.48
CA GLU A 30 4.63 -6.70 8.53
C GLU A 30 3.35 -6.03 8.98
N MET A 31 2.28 -6.18 8.21
CA MET A 31 0.96 -5.67 8.57
C MET A 31 0.11 -6.80 9.14
N PRO A 32 -0.49 -6.63 10.33
CA PRO A 32 -1.48 -7.56 10.83
C PRO A 32 -2.79 -7.46 10.03
N ASP A 33 -3.66 -8.45 10.22
CA ASP A 33 -5.05 -8.36 9.74
C ASP A 33 -5.74 -7.12 10.35
N GLY A 34 -6.44 -6.39 9.51
CA GLY A 34 -7.18 -5.19 9.87
C GLY A 34 -8.67 -5.30 9.55
N PRO A 35 -9.53 -4.52 10.23
CA PRO A 35 -10.97 -4.54 10.01
C PRO A 35 -11.43 -3.84 8.72
N CYS A 36 -10.51 -3.20 8.00
CA CYS A 36 -10.81 -2.34 6.85
C CYS A 36 -9.89 -2.65 5.67
N ALA A 37 -10.31 -2.27 4.47
CA ALA A 37 -9.48 -2.35 3.28
C ALA A 37 -8.18 -1.53 3.46
N GLN A 38 -7.05 -2.14 3.09
CA GLN A 38 -5.74 -1.48 3.13
C GLN A 38 -5.24 -1.18 1.72
N PHE A 39 -4.67 0.01 1.54
CA PHE A 39 -4.11 0.47 0.27
C PHE A 39 -2.66 0.89 0.50
N HIS A 40 -1.75 0.39 -0.33
CA HIS A 40 -0.34 0.78 -0.30
C HIS A 40 0.07 1.24 -1.69
N MET A 41 0.70 2.41 -1.74
CA MET A 41 1.32 2.93 -2.95
C MET A 41 2.82 3.04 -2.73
N VAL A 42 3.60 2.55 -3.69
CA VAL A 42 5.03 2.84 -3.73
C VAL A 42 5.20 4.22 -4.36
N ALA A 43 5.42 5.25 -3.54
CA ALA A 43 5.60 6.61 -4.05
C ALA A 43 6.87 6.75 -4.92
N ARG A 44 7.98 6.10 -4.51
CA ARG A 44 9.26 6.10 -5.22
C ARG A 44 10.10 4.90 -4.79
N GLY A 45 11.00 4.45 -5.66
CA GLY A 45 11.94 3.36 -5.37
C GLY A 45 11.38 1.99 -5.78
N ARG A 46 11.86 0.94 -5.11
CA ARG A 46 11.44 -0.45 -5.32
C ARG A 46 11.35 -1.17 -3.98
N CYS A 47 10.41 -2.10 -3.87
CA CYS A 47 10.29 -2.99 -2.72
C CYS A 47 9.76 -4.36 -3.17
N ARG A 48 9.67 -5.29 -2.23
CA ARG A 48 9.08 -6.60 -2.44
C ARG A 48 7.93 -6.79 -1.47
N LEU A 49 6.78 -7.17 -2.01
CA LEU A 49 5.62 -7.62 -1.23
C LEU A 49 5.63 -9.13 -1.17
N ARG A 50 5.42 -9.70 0.02
CA ARG A 50 5.33 -11.15 0.19
C ARG A 50 3.95 -11.50 0.72
N PHE A 51 3.12 -12.12 -0.12
CA PHE A 51 1.73 -12.41 0.21
C PHE A 51 1.29 -13.76 -0.35
N ASN A 52 0.63 -14.59 0.46
CA ASN A 52 0.17 -15.94 0.09
C ASN A 52 1.26 -16.81 -0.58
N GLY A 53 2.49 -16.75 -0.07
CA GLY A 53 3.62 -17.52 -0.60
C GLY A 53 4.22 -16.99 -1.91
N ALA A 54 3.65 -15.93 -2.48
CA ALA A 54 4.21 -15.23 -3.62
C ALA A 54 5.07 -14.05 -3.18
N THR A 55 6.10 -13.74 -3.95
CA THR A 55 6.89 -12.51 -3.82
C THR A 55 6.69 -11.69 -5.08
N ILE A 56 6.25 -10.45 -4.92
CA ILE A 56 5.92 -9.52 -6.00
C ILE A 56 6.88 -8.34 -5.89
N GLU A 57 7.57 -8.02 -6.98
CA GLU A 57 8.37 -6.78 -7.05
C GLU A 57 7.44 -5.61 -7.37
N LEU A 58 7.58 -4.54 -6.60
CA LEU A 58 6.85 -3.29 -6.80
C LEU A 58 7.85 -2.16 -7.04
N ALA A 59 7.47 -1.21 -7.90
CA ALA A 59 8.21 -0.01 -8.22
C ALA A 59 7.36 1.25 -8.00
N GLY A 60 8.02 2.40 -8.03
CA GLY A 60 7.35 3.70 -7.94
C GLY A 60 6.17 3.82 -8.92
N GLY A 61 4.99 4.15 -8.38
CA GLY A 61 3.72 4.23 -9.09
C GLY A 61 2.81 3.02 -8.89
N ASP A 62 3.33 1.88 -8.45
CA ASP A 62 2.52 0.69 -8.21
C ASP A 62 1.62 0.85 -6.98
N VAL A 63 0.41 0.31 -7.07
CA VAL A 63 -0.60 0.30 -6.00
C VAL A 63 -1.06 -1.12 -5.75
N VAL A 64 -1.09 -1.51 -4.47
CA VAL A 64 -1.67 -2.78 -4.01
C VAL A 64 -2.82 -2.52 -3.05
N MET A 65 -3.85 -3.35 -3.16
CA MET A 65 -5.06 -3.27 -2.34
C MET A 65 -5.35 -4.62 -1.69
N PHE A 66 -5.67 -4.58 -0.40
CA PHE A 66 -6.15 -5.71 0.37
C PHE A 66 -7.59 -5.42 0.79
N PRO A 67 -8.62 -5.81 0.00
CA PRO A 67 -10.01 -5.41 0.25
C PRO A 67 -10.58 -5.87 1.59
N GLY A 68 -10.16 -7.05 2.05
CA GLY A 68 -10.55 -7.60 3.35
C GLY A 68 -9.59 -7.26 4.49
N GLY A 69 -8.62 -6.36 4.27
CA GLY A 69 -7.66 -5.96 5.30
C GLY A 69 -6.65 -7.02 5.69
N LYS A 70 -6.46 -8.06 4.86
CA LYS A 70 -5.53 -9.17 5.16
C LYS A 70 -4.10 -8.68 5.40
N GLY A 71 -3.46 -9.29 6.39
CA GLY A 71 -2.05 -9.08 6.71
C GLY A 71 -1.14 -9.52 5.57
N HIS A 72 0.01 -8.87 5.47
CA HIS A 72 0.97 -8.99 4.38
C HIS A 72 2.35 -8.47 4.75
#